data_AF-A0A2A4N522-F1
#
_entry.id   AF-A0A2A4N522-F1
#
_cell.length_a   1.000
_cell.length_b   1.000
_cell.length_c   1.000
_cell.angle_alpha   90.00
_cell.angle_beta   90.00
_cell.angle_gamma   90.00
#
_symmetry.space_group_name_H-M   'P 1'
#
loop_
_entity.id
_entity.type
_entity.pdbx_description
1 polymer ?
#
loop_
_entity_poly.entity_id
_entity_poly.type
_entity_poly.pdbx_seq_one_letter_code
_entity_poly.pdbx_strand_id
1 'polypeptide(L)'
;MENVTILIYQDSPSRILKADGKSNHKGRFKYLMDLDTDYTVEVSMNGYSTKRIKIFTQMVEKEYLNEDYDITLPIGLVRSPIDKIAEKKHQYAGIIIWDENTYNFNYDVERYQLFQEEQDRLIQMAEVKAELDRQKKEQEAIAEAGRLRKEAEQKIAEEQARKEAEAQTEIERLRIEAEVREKQLEDEHQIVATAKSKKEVEVTEQLIGIVKKAEAMSNSIRIKQEAQGAMDSVKIMKDVEAKEEKMRLIRQAQMDASNNFISGKTFKLPGSENKEILEKMKTEAMERIRKERIASQAEYRSAMVSILERAQKNAEAFLESKKVKSEYTTKLVEKLIEAKKANLSIAQKKKAEVWKQKGAFQKIADIKPELAEYTDEGYFSTTKYTYIIYPKKQDTLQKVIPFFGGDEYYMNSNPIDEVTYQFELNRHN
;
A
#
# COMPACT_ATOMS: atom_id res chain seq x y z
N MET A 1 -27.72 -45.36 -5.06
CA MET A 1 -27.74 -44.25 -4.08
C MET A 1 -26.36 -43.63 -4.10
N GLU A 2 -26.28 -42.31 -4.09
CA GLU A 2 -25.01 -41.61 -3.98
C GLU A 2 -24.33 -41.94 -2.64
N ASN A 3 -23.00 -42.00 -2.63
CA ASN A 3 -22.25 -42.31 -1.42
C ASN A 3 -22.32 -41.12 -0.45
N VAL A 4 -22.83 -41.34 0.75
CA VAL A 4 -22.74 -40.38 1.85
C VAL A 4 -21.37 -40.51 2.49
N THR A 5 -20.68 -39.39 2.65
CA THR A 5 -19.40 -39.30 3.36
C THR A 5 -19.65 -38.90 4.79
N ILE A 6 -19.15 -39.70 5.73
CA ILE A 6 -19.28 -39.46 7.17
C ILE A 6 -17.86 -39.29 7.73
N LEU A 7 -17.62 -38.13 8.32
CA LEU A 7 -16.37 -37.80 8.99
C LEU A 7 -16.66 -37.68 10.48
N ILE A 8 -15.92 -38.41 11.30
CA ILE A 8 -15.99 -38.29 12.75
C ILE A 8 -14.72 -37.59 13.21
N TYR A 9 -14.88 -36.63 14.11
CA TYR A 9 -13.80 -35.89 14.75
C TYR A 9 -13.92 -36.16 16.25
N GLN A 10 -12.82 -36.51 16.89
CA GLN A 10 -12.73 -36.53 18.34
C GLN A 10 -12.26 -35.15 18.80
N ASP A 11 -13.07 -34.43 19.57
CA ASP A 11 -12.77 -33.09 20.09
C ASP A 11 -11.87 -33.19 21.36
N SER A 12 -10.83 -34.03 21.29
CA SER A 12 -9.72 -33.99 22.24
C SER A 12 -8.69 -32.96 21.74
N PRO A 13 -8.09 -32.14 22.62
CA PRO A 13 -7.22 -31.01 22.22
C PRO A 13 -5.94 -31.38 21.43
N SER A 14 -5.73 -32.65 21.06
CA SER A 14 -4.48 -33.09 20.43
C SER A 14 -4.59 -34.18 19.34
N ARG A 15 -5.79 -34.62 18.91
CA ARG A 15 -5.87 -35.64 17.85
C ARG A 15 -7.18 -35.60 17.04
N ILE A 16 -7.07 -35.21 15.77
CA ILE A 16 -8.13 -35.47 14.78
C ILE A 16 -8.04 -36.95 14.37
N LEU A 17 -8.86 -37.80 15.00
CA LEU A 17 -9.11 -39.14 14.49
C LEU A 17 -10.12 -39.05 13.35
N LYS A 18 -9.63 -38.83 12.13
CA LYS A 18 -10.47 -38.86 10.93
C LYS A 18 -10.82 -40.31 10.59
N ALA A 19 -11.96 -40.79 11.08
CA ALA A 19 -12.58 -41.98 10.53
C ALA A 19 -13.44 -41.57 9.33
N ASP A 20 -13.08 -42.03 8.12
CA ASP A 20 -13.89 -41.87 6.91
C ASP A 20 -14.81 -43.10 6.78
N GLY A 21 -16.08 -42.88 7.07
CA GLY A 21 -17.12 -43.89 6.95
C GLY A 21 -17.95 -43.66 5.68
N LYS A 22 -18.10 -44.71 4.87
CA LYS A 22 -19.14 -44.74 3.82
C LYS A 22 -20.39 -45.42 4.35
N SER A 23 -21.54 -44.84 4.06
CA SER A 23 -22.82 -45.50 4.35
C SER A 23 -22.99 -46.76 3.49
N ASN A 24 -23.75 -47.73 3.99
CA ASN A 24 -24.13 -48.90 3.20
C ASN A 24 -25.20 -48.56 2.14
N HIS A 25 -25.61 -49.54 1.32
CA HIS A 25 -26.63 -49.35 0.28
C HIS A 25 -28.02 -48.91 0.80
N LYS A 26 -28.26 -48.96 2.12
CA LYS A 26 -29.47 -48.45 2.79
C LYS A 26 -29.25 -47.09 3.45
N GLY A 27 -28.10 -46.45 3.22
CA GLY A 27 -27.75 -45.17 3.83
C GLY A 27 -27.42 -45.25 5.32
N ARG A 28 -27.15 -46.44 5.87
CA ARG A 28 -26.84 -46.62 7.30
C ARG A 28 -25.33 -46.68 7.55
N PHE A 29 -24.93 -46.22 8.71
CA PHE A 29 -23.57 -46.23 9.20
C PHE A 29 -23.57 -46.53 10.70
N LYS A 30 -22.63 -47.34 11.18
CA LYS A 30 -22.43 -47.66 12.60
C LYS A 30 -20.98 -47.38 12.94
N TYR A 31 -20.76 -46.74 14.08
CA TYR A 31 -19.45 -46.45 14.63
C TYR A 31 -19.49 -46.67 16.13
N LEU A 32 -18.44 -47.27 16.68
CA LEU A 32 -18.28 -47.46 18.11
C LEU A 32 -17.54 -46.23 18.65
N MET A 33 -18.14 -45.54 19.61
CA MET A 33 -17.58 -44.34 20.25
C MET A 33 -17.17 -44.69 21.67
N ASP A 34 -15.98 -44.27 22.08
CA ASP A 34 -15.54 -44.38 23.47
C ASP A 34 -16.37 -43.42 24.35
N LEU A 35 -16.69 -43.87 25.56
CA LEU A 35 -17.31 -43.02 26.59
C LEU A 35 -16.32 -41.97 27.11
N ASP A 36 -16.84 -40.93 27.76
CA ASP A 36 -16.05 -39.81 28.30
C ASP A 36 -15.21 -39.06 27.24
N THR A 37 -15.76 -38.95 26.03
CA THR A 37 -15.10 -38.33 24.89
C THR A 37 -16.10 -37.53 24.06
N ASP A 38 -15.71 -36.31 23.67
CA ASP A 38 -16.53 -35.48 22.81
C ASP A 38 -16.25 -35.78 21.34
N TYR A 39 -17.30 -35.95 20.54
CA TYR A 39 -17.21 -36.17 19.11
C TYR A 39 -18.00 -35.13 18.33
N THR A 40 -17.48 -34.76 17.17
CA THR A 40 -18.22 -34.06 16.12
C THR A 40 -18.35 -35.00 14.92
N VAL A 41 -19.58 -35.29 14.49
CA VAL A 41 -19.87 -36.09 13.29
C VAL A 41 -20.33 -35.18 12.17
N GLU A 42 -19.62 -35.17 11.05
CA GLU A 42 -19.96 -34.43 9.85
C GLU A 42 -20.45 -35.38 8.75
N VAL A 43 -21.65 -35.13 8.25
CA VAL A 43 -22.31 -35.93 7.22
C VAL A 43 -22.48 -35.07 5.98
N SER A 44 -21.96 -35.53 4.85
CA SER A 44 -21.98 -34.80 3.58
C SER A 44 -22.33 -35.71 2.40
N MET A 45 -22.98 -35.13 1.40
CA MET A 45 -23.31 -35.80 0.14
C MET A 45 -23.27 -34.76 -0.98
N ASN A 46 -22.80 -35.16 -2.17
CA ASN A 46 -22.62 -34.23 -3.28
C ASN A 46 -23.96 -33.60 -3.69
N GLY A 47 -24.01 -32.26 -3.81
CA GLY A 47 -25.25 -31.53 -4.11
C GLY A 47 -26.19 -31.32 -2.92
N TYR A 48 -25.77 -31.69 -1.69
CA TYR A 48 -26.52 -31.47 -0.46
C TYR A 48 -25.74 -30.65 0.56
N SER A 49 -26.44 -30.02 1.50
CA SER A 49 -25.84 -29.32 2.62
C SER A 49 -25.12 -30.30 3.55
N THR A 50 -23.95 -29.90 4.03
CA THR A 50 -23.20 -30.68 5.02
C THR A 50 -23.80 -30.47 6.40
N LYS A 51 -24.07 -31.57 7.12
CA LYS A 51 -24.58 -31.52 8.49
C LYS A 51 -23.54 -31.90 9.53
N ARG A 52 -23.60 -31.28 10.71
CA ARG A 52 -22.74 -31.61 11.85
C ARG A 52 -23.56 -32.00 13.07
N ILE A 53 -23.10 -32.97 13.84
CA ILE A 53 -23.73 -33.42 15.08
C ILE A 53 -22.65 -33.44 16.14
N LYS A 54 -22.92 -32.85 17.30
CA LYS A 54 -22.03 -32.99 18.45
C LYS A 54 -22.54 -34.09 19.36
N ILE A 55 -21.65 -34.93 19.84
CA ILE A 55 -21.96 -36.08 20.68
C ILE A 55 -21.06 -35.98 21.89
N PHE A 56 -21.65 -35.72 23.05
CA PHE A 56 -20.95 -35.68 24.32
C PHE A 56 -21.19 -37.02 25.02
N THR A 57 -20.16 -37.86 25.12
CA THR A 57 -20.27 -39.17 25.78
C THR A 57 -19.86 -39.14 27.26
N GLN A 58 -19.72 -37.94 27.83
CA GLN A 58 -19.43 -37.75 29.25
C GLN A 58 -20.63 -38.19 30.11
N MET A 59 -20.36 -39.06 31.07
CA MET A 59 -21.33 -39.58 32.03
C MET A 59 -20.96 -39.12 33.44
N VAL A 60 -21.98 -38.83 34.26
CA VAL A 60 -21.77 -38.32 35.63
C VAL A 60 -21.38 -39.46 36.60
N GLU A 61 -21.91 -40.66 36.38
CA GLU A 61 -21.71 -41.80 37.29
C GLU A 61 -20.96 -42.94 36.60
N LYS A 62 -19.86 -43.40 37.23
CA LYS A 62 -18.97 -44.42 36.66
C LYS A 62 -19.59 -45.82 36.58
N GLU A 63 -20.70 -46.04 37.28
CA GLU A 63 -21.36 -47.35 37.37
C GLU A 63 -21.96 -47.78 36.03
N TYR A 64 -22.27 -46.82 35.15
CA TYR A 64 -22.85 -47.03 33.82
C TYR A 64 -21.82 -47.23 32.69
N LEU A 65 -20.51 -47.15 32.99
CA LEU A 65 -19.45 -47.23 31.98
C LEU A 65 -19.32 -48.61 31.30
N ASN A 66 -19.93 -49.66 31.87
CA ASN A 66 -19.80 -51.04 31.39
C ASN A 66 -21.00 -51.51 30.54
N GLU A 67 -21.98 -50.64 30.29
CA GLU A 67 -23.15 -50.97 29.46
C GLU A 67 -22.95 -50.54 28.01
N ASP A 68 -23.56 -51.29 27.09
CA ASP A 68 -23.59 -50.94 25.66
C ASP A 68 -24.80 -50.04 25.37
N TYR A 69 -24.53 -48.84 24.85
CA TYR A 69 -25.57 -47.89 24.44
C TYR A 69 -25.64 -47.80 22.91
N ASP A 70 -26.79 -48.18 22.34
CA ASP A 70 -27.07 -48.06 20.91
C ASP A 70 -28.03 -46.89 20.65
N ILE A 71 -27.58 -45.88 19.89
CA ILE A 71 -28.40 -44.73 19.49
C ILE A 71 -28.57 -44.74 17.97
N THR A 72 -29.81 -44.63 17.50
CA THR A 72 -30.10 -44.47 16.08
C THR A 72 -30.54 -43.04 15.78
N LEU A 73 -29.79 -42.36 14.92
CA LEU A 73 -30.06 -40.97 14.54
C LEU A 73 -30.49 -40.87 13.08
N PRO A 74 -31.72 -40.39 12.79
CA PRO A 74 -32.09 -40.05 11.43
C PRO A 74 -31.47 -38.70 11.02
N ILE A 75 -30.66 -38.69 9.97
CA ILE A 75 -30.02 -37.47 9.44
C ILE A 75 -30.56 -37.18 8.04
N GLY A 76 -31.45 -36.19 7.94
CA GLY A 76 -31.94 -35.70 6.66
C GLY A 76 -31.02 -34.64 6.06
N LEU A 77 -30.48 -34.86 4.86
CA LEU A 77 -29.71 -33.85 4.12
C LEU A 77 -30.62 -33.04 3.19
N VAL A 78 -30.39 -31.72 3.11
CA VAL A 78 -31.17 -30.82 2.26
C VAL A 78 -30.40 -30.54 0.98
N ARG A 79 -31.06 -30.63 -0.18
CA ARG A 79 -30.42 -30.34 -1.47
C ARG A 79 -30.00 -28.88 -1.51
N SER A 80 -28.73 -28.61 -1.77
CA SER A 80 -28.20 -27.25 -1.89
C SER A 80 -28.24 -26.82 -3.36
N PRO A 81 -28.79 -25.64 -3.71
CA PRO A 81 -28.69 -25.13 -5.07
C PRO A 81 -27.22 -24.94 -5.44
N ILE A 82 -26.84 -25.44 -6.63
CA ILE A 82 -25.46 -25.53 -7.13
C ILE A 82 -24.76 -24.16 -7.14
N ASP A 83 -25.53 -23.07 -7.21
CA ASP A 83 -25.00 -21.71 -7.30
C ASP A 83 -24.64 -21.08 -5.93
N LYS A 84 -24.88 -21.77 -4.80
CA LYS A 84 -24.50 -21.34 -3.44
C LYS A 84 -23.41 -22.19 -2.80
N ILE A 85 -22.64 -22.94 -3.59
CA ILE A 85 -21.59 -23.85 -3.11
C ILE A 85 -20.43 -23.12 -2.38
N ALA A 86 -20.26 -21.82 -2.57
CA ALA A 86 -19.14 -21.07 -2.00
C ALA A 86 -19.21 -20.87 -0.47
N GLU A 87 -20.41 -20.84 0.12
CA GLU A 87 -20.56 -20.83 1.57
C GLU A 87 -20.98 -22.22 2.04
N LYS A 88 -20.01 -23.08 2.37
CA LYS A 88 -20.25 -24.31 3.13
C LYS A 88 -20.77 -23.93 4.52
N LYS A 89 -22.04 -23.50 4.62
CA LYS A 89 -22.71 -23.34 5.91
C LYS A 89 -22.93 -24.73 6.46
N HIS A 90 -22.10 -25.11 7.42
CA HIS A 90 -22.32 -26.30 8.21
C HIS A 90 -23.68 -26.15 8.91
N GLN A 91 -24.64 -27.00 8.54
CA GLN A 91 -25.95 -27.03 9.16
C GLN A 91 -25.93 -28.09 10.24
N TYR A 92 -25.73 -27.70 11.47
CA TYR A 92 -25.77 -28.69 12.52
C TYR A 92 -27.17 -29.31 12.67
N ALA A 93 -27.23 -30.59 13.01
CA ALA A 93 -28.47 -31.32 13.13
C ALA A 93 -28.98 -31.36 14.59
N GLY A 94 -28.08 -31.51 15.58
CA GLY A 94 -28.43 -31.53 17.00
C GLY A 94 -27.25 -31.96 17.88
N ILE A 95 -27.54 -32.17 19.17
CA ILE A 95 -26.61 -32.67 20.17
C ILE A 95 -27.10 -34.02 20.71
N ILE A 96 -26.16 -34.94 20.98
CA ILE A 96 -26.42 -36.08 21.84
C ILE A 96 -25.72 -35.84 23.18
N ILE A 97 -26.47 -36.00 24.27
CA ILE A 97 -26.00 -35.83 25.64
C ILE A 97 -26.58 -36.91 26.53
N TRP A 98 -25.85 -37.25 27.60
CA TRP A 98 -26.37 -38.08 28.68
C TRP A 98 -27.54 -37.37 29.39
N ASP A 99 -28.65 -38.06 29.55
CA ASP A 99 -29.81 -37.60 30.32
C ASP A 99 -29.94 -38.44 31.60
N GLU A 100 -29.65 -37.80 32.74
CA GLU A 100 -29.71 -38.41 34.06
C GLU A 100 -31.10 -38.95 34.42
N ASN A 101 -32.18 -38.40 33.81
CA ASN A 101 -33.53 -38.85 34.13
C ASN A 101 -33.87 -40.19 33.46
N THR A 102 -33.29 -40.45 32.30
CA THR A 102 -33.55 -41.66 31.50
C THR A 102 -32.41 -42.66 31.56
N TYR A 103 -31.28 -42.29 32.18
CA TYR A 103 -30.03 -43.06 32.21
C TYR A 103 -29.64 -43.54 30.80
N ASN A 104 -29.82 -42.65 29.82
CA ASN A 104 -29.53 -42.92 28.43
C ASN A 104 -29.11 -41.65 27.71
N PHE A 105 -28.52 -41.80 26.54
CA PHE A 105 -28.20 -40.68 25.68
C PHE A 105 -29.43 -40.23 24.91
N ASN A 106 -29.74 -38.94 25.02
CA ASN A 106 -30.87 -38.32 24.34
C ASN A 106 -30.39 -37.36 23.24
N TYR A 107 -31.13 -37.31 22.14
CA TYR A 107 -30.92 -36.37 21.05
C TYR A 107 -31.70 -35.09 21.33
N ASP A 108 -30.99 -34.05 21.75
CA ASP A 108 -31.58 -32.77 22.14
C ASP A 108 -31.34 -31.71 21.05
N VAL A 109 -32.44 -31.28 20.44
CA VAL A 109 -32.46 -30.23 19.40
C VAL A 109 -32.58 -28.84 20.02
N GLU A 110 -33.20 -28.72 21.20
CA GLU A 110 -33.46 -27.42 21.85
C GLU A 110 -32.20 -26.90 22.55
N ARG A 111 -31.51 -27.73 23.34
CA ARG A 111 -30.19 -27.37 23.90
C ARG A 111 -29.18 -27.04 22.82
N TYR A 112 -29.34 -27.62 21.63
CA TYR A 112 -28.49 -27.29 20.51
C TYR A 112 -28.67 -25.84 20.02
N GLN A 113 -29.90 -25.33 19.96
CA GLN A 113 -30.14 -23.93 19.59
C GLN A 113 -29.45 -22.98 20.58
N LEU A 114 -29.56 -23.27 21.89
CA LEU A 114 -28.86 -22.50 22.92
C LEU A 114 -27.34 -22.56 22.77
N PHE A 115 -26.79 -23.74 22.46
CA PHE A 115 -25.35 -23.90 22.20
C PHE A 115 -24.91 -23.11 20.94
N GLN A 116 -25.74 -23.04 19.90
CA GLN A 116 -25.46 -22.19 18.73
C GLN A 116 -25.41 -20.72 19.09
N GLU A 117 -26.42 -20.24 19.81
CA GLU A 117 -26.47 -18.83 20.23
C GLU A 117 -25.24 -18.46 21.06
N GLU A 118 -24.79 -19.37 21.94
CA GLU A 118 -23.58 -19.16 22.73
C GLU A 118 -22.30 -19.15 21.86
N GLN A 119 -22.17 -20.10 20.93
CA GLN A 119 -21.05 -20.12 19.98
C GLN A 119 -21.01 -18.87 19.10
N ASP A 120 -22.15 -18.47 18.53
CA ASP A 120 -22.27 -17.27 17.70
C ASP A 120 -21.93 -16.01 18.52
N ARG A 121 -22.36 -15.96 19.79
CA ARG A 121 -21.98 -14.89 20.71
C ARG A 121 -20.48 -14.87 20.98
N LEU A 122 -19.85 -16.03 21.18
CA LEU A 122 -18.39 -16.12 21.37
C LEU A 122 -17.63 -15.69 20.11
N ILE A 123 -18.09 -16.08 18.92
CA ILE A 123 -17.51 -15.65 17.64
C ILE A 123 -17.63 -14.14 17.50
N GLN A 124 -18.82 -13.56 17.73
CA GLN A 124 -19.01 -12.10 17.68
C GLN A 124 -18.12 -11.37 18.69
N MET A 125 -17.97 -11.89 19.91
CA MET A 125 -17.06 -11.33 20.91
C MET A 125 -15.59 -11.40 20.46
N ALA A 126 -15.18 -12.51 19.82
CA ALA A 126 -13.84 -12.66 19.27
C ALA A 126 -13.58 -11.70 18.10
N GLU A 127 -14.55 -11.51 17.21
CA GLU A 127 -14.48 -10.54 16.10
C GLU A 127 -14.38 -9.11 16.61
N VAL A 128 -15.22 -8.72 17.58
CA VAL A 128 -15.16 -7.39 18.22
C VAL A 128 -13.81 -7.17 18.90
N LYS A 129 -13.28 -8.19 19.59
CA LYS A 129 -11.96 -8.10 20.22
C LYS A 129 -10.85 -7.95 19.18
N ALA A 130 -10.90 -8.72 18.10
CA ALA A 130 -9.92 -8.62 17.01
C ALA A 130 -9.96 -7.24 16.33
N GLU A 131 -11.15 -6.66 16.17
CA GLU A 131 -11.30 -5.32 15.61
C GLU A 131 -10.79 -4.23 16.57
N LEU A 132 -11.05 -4.34 17.88
CA LEU A 132 -10.46 -3.47 18.89
C LEU A 132 -8.92 -3.53 18.89
N ASP A 133 -8.34 -4.72 18.73
CA ASP A 133 -6.90 -4.89 18.66
C ASP A 133 -6.31 -4.30 17.36
N ARG A 134 -7.05 -4.36 16.24
CA ARG A 134 -6.67 -3.68 14.99
C ARG A 134 -6.68 -2.17 15.16
N GLN A 135 -7.74 -1.61 15.74
CA GLN A 135 -7.84 -0.18 16.01
C GLN A 135 -6.72 0.31 16.94
N LYS A 136 -6.38 -0.45 17.99
CA LYS A 136 -5.23 -0.14 18.85
C LYS A 136 -3.92 -0.12 18.08
N LYS A 137 -3.65 -1.14 17.25
CA LYS A 137 -2.43 -1.18 16.43
C LYS A 137 -2.36 -0.03 15.42
N GLU A 138 -3.50 0.35 14.84
CA GLU A 138 -3.55 1.50 13.93
C GLU A 138 -3.27 2.82 14.66
N GLN A 139 -3.84 3.01 15.86
CA GLN A 139 -3.54 4.18 16.69
C GLN A 139 -2.08 4.24 17.13
N GLU A 140 -1.48 3.10 17.50
CA GLU A 140 -0.06 3.01 17.83
C GLU A 140 0.82 3.36 16.62
N ALA A 141 0.50 2.86 15.42
CA ALA A 141 1.21 3.18 14.19
C ALA A 141 1.10 4.68 13.83
N ILE A 142 -0.06 5.31 14.03
CA ILE A 142 -0.25 6.75 13.82
C ILE A 142 0.58 7.55 14.83
N ALA A 143 0.61 7.14 16.10
CA ALA A 143 1.40 7.81 17.14
C ALA A 143 2.90 7.70 16.86
N GLU A 144 3.38 6.53 16.44
CA GLU A 144 4.78 6.30 16.07
C GLU A 144 5.18 7.10 14.83
N ALA A 145 4.34 7.10 13.78
CA ALA A 145 4.55 7.93 12.60
C ALA A 145 4.58 9.43 12.94
N GLY A 146 3.74 9.87 13.88
CA GLY A 146 3.76 11.23 14.42
C GLY A 146 5.07 11.58 15.14
N ARG A 147 5.63 10.63 15.91
CA ARG A 147 6.92 10.82 16.59
C ARG A 147 8.08 10.92 15.60
N LEU A 148 8.10 10.04 14.60
CA LEU A 148 9.11 10.05 13.53
C LEU A 148 9.05 11.35 12.70
N ARG A 149 7.86 11.89 12.43
CA ARG A 149 7.72 13.19 11.76
C ARG A 149 8.30 14.33 12.59
N LYS A 150 8.05 14.37 13.90
CA LYS A 150 8.62 15.39 14.80
C LYS A 150 10.15 15.30 14.86
N GLU A 151 10.71 14.09 14.95
CA GLU A 151 12.17 13.90 14.91
C GLU A 151 12.76 14.33 13.56
N ALA A 152 12.09 14.04 12.44
CA ALA A 152 12.53 14.49 11.13
C ALA A 152 12.47 16.02 10.97
N GLU A 153 11.41 16.67 11.47
CA GLU A 153 11.29 18.13 11.48
C GLU A 153 12.38 18.79 12.33
N GLN A 154 12.69 18.22 13.50
CA GLN A 154 13.79 18.71 14.34
C GLN A 154 15.14 18.61 13.64
N LYS A 155 15.44 17.47 12.99
CA LYS A 155 16.68 17.30 12.23
C LYS A 155 16.79 18.28 11.06
N ILE A 156 15.69 18.53 10.35
CA ILE A 156 15.66 19.52 9.26
C ILE A 156 15.91 20.93 9.81
N ALA A 157 15.30 21.29 10.94
CA ALA A 157 15.50 22.58 11.58
C ALA A 157 16.94 22.77 12.09
N GLU A 158 17.54 21.74 12.70
CA GLU A 158 18.96 21.75 13.11
C GLU A 158 19.90 21.89 11.91
N GLU A 159 19.64 21.17 10.82
CA GLU A 159 20.46 21.27 9.60
C GLU A 159 20.35 22.64 8.93
N GLN A 160 19.15 23.25 8.94
CA GLN A 160 18.95 24.62 8.45
C GLN A 160 19.68 25.63 9.33
N ALA A 161 19.57 25.52 10.66
CA ALA A 161 20.30 26.38 11.58
C ALA A 161 21.83 26.26 11.38
N ARG A 162 22.34 25.05 11.13
CA ARG A 162 23.77 24.82 10.84
C ARG A 162 24.19 25.48 9.53
N LYS A 163 23.39 25.33 8.46
CA LYS A 163 23.67 25.96 7.15
C LYS A 163 23.61 27.48 7.23
N GLU A 164 22.70 28.04 8.02
CA GLU A 164 22.64 29.49 8.25
C GLU A 164 23.85 30.00 9.04
N ALA A 165 24.31 29.27 10.05
CA ALA A 165 25.54 29.58 10.78
C ALA A 165 26.78 29.51 9.87
N GLU A 166 26.92 28.44 9.07
CA GLU A 166 28.00 28.29 8.08
C GLU A 166 27.96 29.44 7.04
N ALA A 167 26.78 29.81 6.55
CA ALA A 167 26.63 30.92 5.62
C ALA A 167 27.00 32.28 6.24
N GLN A 168 26.67 32.52 7.52
CA GLN A 168 27.10 33.72 8.23
C GLN A 168 28.63 33.78 8.38
N THR A 169 29.26 32.65 8.71
CA THR A 169 30.74 32.61 8.80
C THR A 169 31.42 32.85 7.45
N GLU A 170 30.86 32.34 6.35
CA GLU A 170 31.41 32.58 5.00
C GLU A 170 31.16 34.03 4.54
N ILE A 171 30.03 34.64 4.89
CA ILE A 171 29.77 36.07 4.63
C ILE A 171 30.79 36.94 5.38
N GLU A 172 31.07 36.63 6.65
CA GLU A 172 32.06 37.36 7.45
C GLU A 172 33.47 37.21 6.86
N ARG A 173 33.83 36.00 6.42
CA ARG A 173 35.11 35.73 5.75
C ARG A 173 35.24 36.49 4.43
N LEU A 174 34.20 36.48 3.59
CA LEU A 174 34.17 37.24 2.33
C LEU A 174 34.23 38.74 2.57
N ARG A 175 33.66 39.24 3.67
CA ARG A 175 33.75 40.65 4.06
C ARG A 175 35.18 41.04 4.44
N ILE A 176 35.86 40.21 5.23
CA ILE A 176 37.28 40.42 5.56
C ILE A 176 38.15 40.36 4.29
N GLU A 177 37.89 39.40 3.40
CA GLU A 177 38.63 39.26 2.15
C GLU A 177 38.38 40.45 1.20
N ALA A 178 37.15 40.98 1.16
CA ALA A 178 36.81 42.19 0.43
C ALA A 178 37.50 43.43 1.01
N GLU A 179 37.60 43.57 2.34
CA GLU A 179 38.31 44.69 2.99
C GLU A 179 39.83 44.61 2.75
N VAL A 180 40.41 43.41 2.74
CA VAL A 180 41.82 43.19 2.34
C VAL A 180 42.02 43.54 0.86
N ARG A 181 41.06 43.18 0.00
CA ARG A 181 41.11 43.47 -1.43
C ARG A 181 40.86 44.95 -1.73
N GLU A 182 40.05 45.64 -0.94
CA GLU A 182 39.82 47.09 -1.02
C GLU A 182 41.10 47.84 -0.65
N LYS A 183 41.83 47.40 0.39
CA LYS A 183 43.18 47.92 0.69
C LYS A 183 44.18 47.63 -0.43
N GLN A 184 44.14 46.45 -1.05
CA GLN A 184 44.97 46.13 -2.22
C GLN A 184 44.56 46.94 -3.46
N LEU A 185 43.29 47.29 -3.62
CA LEU A 185 42.78 48.12 -4.71
C LEU A 185 43.07 49.61 -4.49
N GLU A 186 43.13 50.09 -3.25
CA GLU A 186 43.67 51.44 -2.95
C GLU A 186 45.15 51.54 -3.33
N ASP A 187 45.91 50.45 -3.20
CA ASP A 187 47.30 50.36 -3.70
C ASP A 187 47.38 50.21 -5.25
N GLU A 188 46.39 49.60 -5.89
CA GLU A 188 46.32 49.43 -7.36
C GLU A 188 45.65 50.61 -8.10
N HIS A 189 44.97 51.53 -7.41
CA HIS A 189 44.33 52.72 -7.99
C HIS A 189 45.30 53.86 -8.33
N GLN A 190 46.56 53.51 -8.64
CA GLN A 190 47.45 54.27 -9.47
C GLN A 190 47.89 53.45 -10.69
N ILE A 191 46.98 52.76 -11.42
CA ILE A 191 47.08 52.48 -12.87
C ILE A 191 45.73 51.96 -13.43
N VAL A 192 45.17 52.76 -14.36
CA VAL A 192 44.42 52.42 -15.58
C VAL A 192 43.23 51.43 -15.53
N ALA A 193 42.05 52.03 -15.73
CA ALA A 193 41.00 51.74 -16.72
C ALA A 193 40.70 50.31 -17.25
N THR A 194 39.38 50.09 -17.35
CA THR A 194 38.60 49.22 -18.25
C THR A 194 38.57 47.69 -18.01
N ALA A 195 37.38 47.18 -17.65
CA ALA A 195 36.77 46.03 -18.35
C ALA A 195 35.31 45.82 -17.94
N LYS A 196 34.43 45.87 -18.94
CA LYS A 196 33.00 45.61 -18.94
C LYS A 196 32.80 44.10 -19.17
N SER A 197 32.14 43.37 -18.25
CA SER A 197 31.36 42.13 -18.50
C SER A 197 31.04 41.23 -17.26
N LYS A 198 31.09 41.72 -16.01
CA LYS A 198 30.70 40.93 -14.82
C LYS A 198 29.21 40.94 -14.43
N LYS A 199 28.39 41.83 -15.02
CA LYS A 199 27.00 42.08 -14.57
C LYS A 199 25.97 41.01 -14.94
N GLU A 200 26.22 40.12 -15.90
CA GLU A 200 25.20 39.13 -16.33
C GLU A 200 25.23 37.83 -15.50
N VAL A 201 26.38 37.47 -14.92
CA VAL A 201 26.52 36.31 -14.02
C VAL A 201 25.98 36.63 -12.63
N GLU A 202 26.20 37.85 -12.14
CA GLU A 202 25.72 38.30 -10.84
C GLU A 202 24.19 38.41 -10.78
N VAL A 203 23.56 38.86 -11.88
CA VAL A 203 22.09 38.93 -11.99
C VAL A 203 21.47 37.52 -12.05
N THR A 204 22.14 36.54 -12.67
CA THR A 204 21.64 35.16 -12.72
C THR A 204 21.76 34.44 -11.38
N GLU A 205 22.83 34.67 -10.61
CA GLU A 205 22.96 34.12 -9.26
C GLU A 205 21.96 34.73 -8.27
N GLN A 206 21.71 36.05 -8.37
CA GLN A 206 20.66 36.71 -7.58
C GLN A 206 19.27 36.17 -7.90
N LEU A 207 18.96 35.95 -9.18
CA LEU A 207 17.69 35.33 -9.59
C LEU A 207 17.52 33.90 -9.08
N ILE A 208 18.59 33.08 -9.09
CA ILE A 208 18.56 31.72 -8.52
C ILE A 208 18.32 31.77 -7.01
N GLY A 209 18.95 32.71 -6.30
CA GLY A 209 18.73 32.92 -4.87
C GLY A 209 17.30 33.31 -4.52
N ILE A 210 16.68 34.18 -5.33
CA ILE A 210 15.28 34.59 -5.16
C ILE A 210 14.33 33.42 -5.42
N VAL A 211 14.58 32.61 -6.45
CA VAL A 211 13.76 31.41 -6.76
C VAL A 211 13.82 30.39 -5.62
N LYS A 212 15.02 30.10 -5.09
CA LYS A 212 15.17 29.18 -3.94
C LYS A 212 14.45 29.69 -2.69
N LYS A 213 14.49 31.00 -2.42
CA LYS A 213 13.74 31.61 -1.31
C LYS A 213 12.23 31.52 -1.51
N ALA A 214 11.74 31.74 -2.73
CA ALA A 214 10.32 31.61 -3.06
C ALA A 214 9.82 30.16 -2.92
N GLU A 215 10.62 29.18 -3.34
CA GLU A 215 10.30 27.75 -3.17
C GLU A 215 10.26 27.34 -1.69
N ALA A 216 11.23 27.80 -0.88
CA ALA A 216 11.24 27.56 0.56
C ALA A 216 10.02 28.17 1.25
N MET A 217 9.66 29.40 0.89
CA MET A 217 8.48 30.08 1.44
C MET A 217 7.18 29.36 1.06
N SER A 218 7.05 28.95 -0.20
CA SER A 218 5.91 28.17 -0.72
C SER A 218 5.76 26.82 0.00
N ASN A 219 6.86 26.10 0.20
CA ASN A 219 6.86 24.85 0.97
C ASN A 219 6.47 25.07 2.44
N SER A 220 6.90 26.17 3.08
CA SER A 220 6.52 26.47 4.47
C SER A 220 5.02 26.79 4.60
N ILE A 221 4.45 27.51 3.62
CA ILE A 221 3.01 27.82 3.58
C ILE A 221 2.20 26.54 3.41
N ARG A 222 2.65 25.63 2.53
CA ARG A 222 2.01 24.32 2.35
C ARG A 222 2.01 23.50 3.64
N ILE A 223 3.15 23.40 4.31
CA ILE A 223 3.27 22.63 5.57
C ILE A 223 2.34 23.23 6.64
N LYS A 224 2.27 24.56 6.75
CA LYS A 224 1.34 25.22 7.69
C LYS A 224 -0.13 24.96 7.35
N GLN A 225 -0.51 24.96 6.07
CA GLN A 225 -1.87 24.65 5.63
C GLN A 225 -2.24 23.18 5.86
N GLU A 226 -1.33 22.25 5.58
CA GLU A 226 -1.50 20.82 5.84
C GLU A 226 -1.61 20.54 7.35
N ALA A 227 -0.78 21.18 8.17
CA ALA A 227 -0.84 21.07 9.63
C ALA A 227 -2.15 21.64 10.22
N GLN A 228 -2.62 22.78 9.69
CA GLN A 228 -3.90 23.36 10.12
C GLN A 228 -5.08 22.44 9.74
N GLY A 229 -5.09 21.91 8.51
CA GLY A 229 -6.11 20.97 8.07
C GLY A 229 -6.13 19.67 8.89
N ALA A 230 -4.96 19.18 9.32
CA ALA A 230 -4.85 18.04 10.21
C ALA A 230 -5.39 18.36 11.62
N MET A 231 -5.06 19.53 12.18
CA MET A 231 -5.60 19.96 13.49
C MET A 231 -7.12 20.14 13.47
N ASP A 232 -7.67 20.72 12.40
CA ASP A 232 -9.13 20.87 12.24
C ASP A 232 -9.82 19.51 12.11
N SER A 233 -9.19 18.55 11.43
CA SER A 233 -9.70 17.17 11.31
C SER A 233 -9.69 16.44 12.66
N VAL A 234 -8.63 16.59 13.46
CA VAL A 234 -8.55 16.02 14.82
C VAL A 234 -9.62 16.63 15.74
N LYS A 235 -9.86 17.93 15.65
CA LYS A 235 -10.91 18.60 16.43
C LYS A 235 -12.30 18.07 16.07
N ILE A 236 -12.57 17.89 14.77
CA ILE A 236 -13.84 17.32 14.30
C ILE A 236 -14.01 15.87 14.79
N MET A 237 -12.95 15.04 14.74
CA MET A 237 -13.03 13.66 15.24
C MET A 237 -13.36 13.60 16.74
N LYS A 238 -12.72 14.44 17.55
CA LYS A 238 -13.04 14.54 18.99
C LYS A 238 -14.48 14.98 19.26
N ASP A 239 -14.99 15.92 18.47
CA ASP A 239 -16.40 16.37 18.58
C ASP A 239 -17.38 15.25 18.17
N VAL A 240 -17.02 14.38 17.23
CA VAL A 240 -17.81 13.20 16.83
C VAL A 240 -17.77 12.13 17.92
N GLU A 241 -16.59 11.79 18.44
CA GLU A 241 -16.42 10.82 19.53
C GLU A 241 -17.22 11.22 20.77
N ALA A 242 -17.14 12.49 21.18
CA ALA A 242 -17.91 13.01 22.31
C ALA A 242 -19.43 12.92 22.10
N LYS A 243 -19.90 13.12 20.85
CA LYS A 243 -21.33 12.96 20.51
C LYS A 243 -21.75 11.49 20.50
N GLU A 244 -20.91 10.59 20.00
CA GLU A 244 -21.18 9.14 20.02
C GLU A 244 -21.22 8.59 21.45
N GLU A 245 -20.30 9.02 22.31
CA GLU A 245 -20.29 8.65 23.72
C GLU A 245 -21.57 9.13 24.43
N LYS A 246 -21.98 10.38 24.20
CA LYS A 246 -23.25 10.91 24.70
C LYS A 246 -24.45 10.08 24.22
N MET A 247 -24.47 9.68 22.96
CA MET A 247 -25.51 8.80 22.41
C MET A 247 -25.50 7.41 23.02
N ARG A 248 -24.32 6.85 23.31
CA ARG A 248 -24.16 5.56 23.99
C ARG A 248 -24.73 5.61 25.40
N LEU A 249 -24.41 6.66 26.16
CA LEU A 249 -24.94 6.88 27.51
C LEU A 249 -26.47 7.03 27.51
N ILE A 250 -27.04 7.76 26.54
CA ILE A 250 -28.50 7.88 26.39
C ILE A 250 -29.14 6.51 26.12
N ARG A 251 -28.56 5.69 25.22
CA ARG A 251 -29.07 4.33 24.96
C ARG A 251 -28.97 3.43 26.19
N GLN A 252 -27.88 3.53 26.94
CA GLN A 252 -27.68 2.74 28.15
C GLN A 252 -28.68 3.12 29.24
N ALA A 253 -28.87 4.41 29.50
CA ALA A 253 -29.90 4.89 30.43
C ALA A 253 -31.32 4.46 30.02
N GLN A 254 -31.61 4.40 28.71
CA GLN A 254 -32.88 3.87 28.19
C GLN A 254 -33.05 2.37 28.44
N MET A 255 -31.99 1.58 28.22
CA MET A 255 -32.02 0.14 28.53
C MET A 255 -32.19 -0.11 30.02
N ASP A 256 -31.49 0.65 30.87
CA ASP A 256 -31.61 0.53 32.32
C ASP A 256 -33.00 0.95 32.81
N ALA A 257 -33.59 2.02 32.26
CA ALA A 257 -34.96 2.42 32.54
C ALA A 257 -35.98 1.35 32.09
N SER A 258 -35.79 0.76 30.90
CA SER A 258 -36.64 -0.30 30.38
C SER A 258 -36.53 -1.58 31.22
N ASN A 259 -35.31 -1.98 31.60
CA ASN A 259 -35.06 -3.16 32.44
C ASN A 259 -35.61 -2.99 33.85
N ASN A 260 -35.43 -1.82 34.47
CA ASN A 260 -36.02 -1.53 35.78
C ASN A 260 -37.54 -1.56 35.73
N PHE A 261 -38.13 -1.08 34.63
CA PHE A 261 -39.58 -1.10 34.42
C PHE A 261 -40.14 -2.52 34.20
N ILE A 262 -39.46 -3.34 33.39
CA ILE A 262 -39.83 -4.75 33.13
C ILE A 262 -39.65 -5.61 34.39
N SER A 263 -38.63 -5.34 35.20
CA SER A 263 -38.35 -6.11 36.43
C SER A 263 -39.40 -5.94 37.53
N GLY A 264 -40.40 -5.07 37.35
CA GLY A 264 -41.55 -4.94 38.26
C GLY A 264 -41.18 -4.54 39.69
N LYS A 265 -39.99 -3.97 39.90
CA LYS A 265 -39.41 -3.83 41.24
C LYS A 265 -40.03 -2.74 42.11
N THR A 266 -40.92 -1.89 41.60
CA THR A 266 -41.61 -0.89 42.42
C THR A 266 -42.99 -0.56 41.87
N PHE A 267 -43.95 -0.42 42.80
CA PHE A 267 -45.36 -0.02 42.64
C PHE A 267 -46.38 -1.12 42.32
N LYS A 268 -46.76 -1.88 43.36
CA LYS A 268 -48.11 -2.47 43.45
C LYS A 268 -49.11 -1.33 43.71
N LEU A 269 -49.70 -0.77 42.66
CA LEU A 269 -50.86 0.12 42.81
C LEU A 269 -52.14 -0.72 42.90
N PRO A 270 -52.95 -0.57 43.95
CA PRO A 270 -54.24 -1.24 44.04
C PRO A 270 -55.26 -0.56 43.11
N GLY A 271 -56.02 -1.34 42.35
CA GLY A 271 -57.19 -0.87 41.57
C GLY A 271 -57.03 -0.93 40.05
N SER A 272 -58.07 -1.40 39.35
CA SER A 272 -58.14 -1.55 37.89
C SER A 272 -58.07 -0.22 37.12
N GLU A 273 -58.44 0.90 37.75
CA GLU A 273 -58.34 2.25 37.18
C GLU A 273 -56.88 2.70 36.98
N ASN A 274 -55.93 2.15 37.75
CA ASN A 274 -54.51 2.48 37.62
C ASN A 274 -53.85 1.85 36.40
N LYS A 275 -54.45 0.83 35.77
CA LYS A 275 -53.88 0.17 34.58
C LYS A 275 -53.94 1.07 33.35
N GLU A 276 -55.04 1.82 33.18
CA GLU A 276 -55.21 2.72 32.04
C GLU A 276 -54.31 3.95 32.14
N ILE A 277 -54.17 4.51 33.35
CA ILE A 277 -53.24 5.61 33.63
C ILE A 277 -51.81 5.18 33.38
N LEU A 278 -51.42 3.97 33.84
CA LEU A 278 -50.09 3.43 33.62
C LEU A 278 -49.80 3.20 32.13
N GLU A 279 -50.74 2.64 31.36
CA GLU A 279 -50.58 2.50 29.91
C GLU A 279 -50.46 3.85 29.21
N LYS A 280 -51.30 4.85 29.54
CA LYS A 280 -51.17 6.21 29.00
C LYS A 280 -49.79 6.81 29.29
N MET A 281 -49.28 6.67 30.52
CA MET A 281 -47.94 7.13 30.88
C MET A 281 -46.83 6.39 30.11
N LYS A 282 -46.97 5.08 29.85
CA LYS A 282 -46.03 4.32 29.02
C LYS A 282 -46.00 4.85 27.59
N THR A 283 -47.18 5.07 26.99
CA THR A 283 -47.28 5.55 25.61
C THR A 283 -46.69 6.95 25.48
N GLU A 284 -46.98 7.84 26.44
CA GLU A 284 -46.41 9.20 26.47
C GLU A 284 -44.89 9.18 26.67
N ALA A 285 -44.36 8.35 27.57
CA ALA A 285 -42.92 8.21 27.79
C ALA A 285 -42.21 7.66 26.53
N MET A 286 -42.78 6.65 25.89
CA MET A 286 -42.26 6.09 24.64
C MET A 286 -42.31 7.11 23.49
N GLU A 287 -43.37 7.92 23.40
CA GLU A 287 -43.43 9.01 22.42
C GLU A 287 -42.38 10.09 22.67
N ARG A 288 -42.15 10.49 23.92
CA ARG A 288 -41.09 11.45 24.27
C ARG A 288 -39.71 10.91 23.88
N ILE A 289 -39.41 9.66 24.24
CA ILE A 289 -38.16 8.97 23.85
C ILE A 289 -38.03 8.91 22.33
N ARG A 290 -39.10 8.61 21.61
CA ARG A 290 -39.09 8.57 20.13
C ARG A 290 -38.82 9.94 19.54
N LYS A 291 -39.44 11.01 20.06
CA LYS A 291 -39.22 12.40 19.62
C LYS A 291 -37.78 12.85 19.88
N GLU A 292 -37.25 12.58 21.08
CA GLU A 292 -35.86 12.89 21.42
C GLU A 292 -34.87 12.13 20.53
N ARG A 293 -35.14 10.86 20.23
CA ARG A 293 -34.31 10.06 19.30
C ARG A 293 -34.32 10.64 17.89
N ILE A 294 -35.48 11.05 17.38
CA ILE A 294 -35.59 11.66 16.04
C ILE A 294 -34.85 13.01 16.02
N ALA A 295 -35.01 13.84 17.05
CA ALA A 295 -34.32 15.12 17.16
C ALA A 295 -32.80 14.93 17.21
N SER A 296 -32.31 14.01 18.04
CA SER A 296 -30.88 13.72 18.14
C SER A 296 -30.30 13.12 16.84
N GLN A 297 -31.05 12.25 16.15
CA GLN A 297 -30.64 11.76 14.83
C GLN A 297 -30.58 12.87 13.78
N ALA A 298 -31.52 13.83 13.81
CA ALA A 298 -31.51 14.98 12.92
C ALA A 298 -30.30 15.90 13.19
N GLU A 299 -29.99 16.17 14.46
CA GLU A 299 -28.80 16.93 14.85
C GLU A 299 -27.50 16.25 14.41
N TYR A 300 -27.40 14.92 14.58
CA TYR A 300 -26.25 14.15 14.13
C TYR A 300 -26.08 14.20 12.61
N ARG A 301 -27.18 14.02 11.85
CA ARG A 301 -27.15 14.13 10.38
C ARG A 301 -26.75 15.53 9.93
N SER A 302 -27.30 16.57 10.55
CA SER A 302 -26.94 17.97 10.26
C SER A 302 -25.45 18.23 10.50
N ALA A 303 -24.89 17.74 11.62
CA ALA A 303 -23.48 17.86 11.91
C ALA A 303 -22.60 17.12 10.88
N MET A 304 -22.99 15.90 10.48
CA MET A 304 -22.26 15.12 9.46
C MET A 304 -22.27 15.80 8.10
N VAL A 305 -23.41 16.37 7.67
CA VAL A 305 -23.50 17.14 6.43
C VAL A 305 -22.54 18.33 6.45
N SER A 306 -22.50 19.09 7.55
CA SER A 306 -21.58 20.22 7.69
C SER A 306 -20.10 19.81 7.61
N ILE A 307 -19.74 18.65 8.18
CA ILE A 307 -18.38 18.10 8.09
C ILE A 307 -18.04 17.73 6.64
N LEU A 308 -18.95 17.04 5.95
CA LEU A 308 -18.77 16.66 4.54
C LEU A 308 -18.65 17.86 3.62
N GLU A 309 -19.45 18.91 3.82
CA GLU A 309 -19.36 20.16 3.05
C GLU A 309 -18.01 20.86 3.24
N ARG A 310 -17.46 20.87 4.47
CA ARG A 310 -16.11 21.42 4.73
C ARG A 310 -15.03 20.57 4.07
N ALA A 311 -15.13 19.25 4.17
CA ALA A 311 -14.19 18.34 3.52
C ALA A 311 -14.20 18.52 1.99
N GLN A 312 -15.38 18.67 1.40
CA GLN A 312 -15.53 18.95 -0.03
C GLN A 312 -14.90 20.28 -0.42
N LYS A 313 -15.18 21.37 0.31
CA LYS A 313 -14.55 22.69 0.05
C LYS A 313 -13.02 22.64 0.15
N ASN A 314 -12.49 21.91 1.13
CA ASN A 314 -11.04 21.73 1.27
C ASN A 314 -10.44 20.93 0.10
N ALA A 315 -11.14 19.89 -0.36
CA ALA A 315 -10.72 19.11 -1.53
C ALA A 315 -10.74 19.96 -2.82
N GLU A 316 -11.77 20.78 -3.01
CA GLU A 316 -11.88 21.73 -4.13
C GLU A 316 -10.75 22.77 -4.10
N ALA A 317 -10.49 23.38 -2.94
CA ALA A 317 -9.38 24.32 -2.78
C ALA A 317 -8.02 23.67 -3.05
N PHE A 318 -7.83 22.42 -2.64
CA PHE A 318 -6.61 21.66 -2.93
C PHE A 318 -6.46 21.38 -4.43
N LEU A 319 -7.53 20.98 -5.12
CA LEU A 319 -7.50 20.78 -6.57
C LEU A 319 -7.19 22.07 -7.33
N GLU A 320 -7.77 23.19 -6.90
CA GLU A 320 -7.49 24.49 -7.51
C GLU A 320 -6.04 24.93 -7.29
N SER A 321 -5.49 24.69 -6.09
CA SER A 321 -4.06 24.94 -5.82
C SER A 321 -3.14 24.09 -6.71
N LYS A 322 -3.53 22.85 -7.03
CA LYS A 322 -2.79 21.98 -7.96
C LYS A 322 -2.84 22.51 -9.40
N LYS A 323 -3.99 23.01 -9.86
CA LYS A 323 -4.10 23.65 -11.18
C LYS A 323 -3.19 24.86 -11.30
N VAL A 324 -3.23 25.76 -10.33
CA VAL A 324 -2.37 26.95 -10.29
C VAL A 324 -0.88 26.55 -10.30
N LYS A 325 -0.51 25.51 -9.55
CA LYS A 325 0.86 24.97 -9.56
C LYS A 325 1.25 24.43 -10.93
N SER A 326 0.35 23.68 -11.58
CA SER A 326 0.58 23.13 -12.93
C SER A 326 0.79 24.23 -13.97
N GLU A 327 -0.04 25.28 -13.96
CA GLU A 327 0.10 26.43 -14.85
C GLU A 327 1.39 27.20 -14.62
N TYR A 328 1.80 27.39 -13.36
CA TYR A 328 3.06 28.02 -13.02
C TYR A 328 4.26 27.19 -13.52
N THR A 329 4.26 25.87 -13.31
CA THR A 329 5.30 24.99 -13.84
C THR A 329 5.34 24.99 -15.37
N THR A 330 4.19 24.99 -16.05
CA THR A 330 4.14 25.07 -17.52
C THR A 330 4.76 26.36 -18.02
N LYS A 331 4.38 27.52 -17.45
CA LYS A 331 4.98 28.82 -17.79
C LYS A 331 6.49 28.88 -17.51
N LEU A 332 6.96 28.24 -16.44
CA LEU A 332 8.38 28.16 -16.12
C LEU A 332 9.14 27.30 -17.14
N VAL A 333 8.57 26.14 -17.52
CA VAL A 333 9.13 25.24 -18.54
C VAL A 333 9.19 25.93 -19.91
N GLU A 334 8.15 26.67 -20.29
CA GLU A 334 8.13 27.46 -21.52
C GLU A 334 9.26 28.49 -21.56
N LYS A 335 9.45 29.26 -20.47
CA LYS A 335 10.58 30.20 -20.34
C LYS A 335 11.94 29.52 -20.42
N LEU A 336 12.09 28.34 -19.81
CA LEU A 336 13.33 27.55 -19.89
C LEU A 336 13.58 27.03 -21.30
N ILE A 337 12.54 26.61 -22.03
CA ILE A 337 12.64 26.18 -23.43
C ILE A 337 13.04 27.36 -24.32
N GLU A 338 12.45 28.54 -24.13
CA GLU A 338 12.83 29.76 -24.86
C GLU A 338 14.29 30.16 -24.61
N ALA A 339 14.73 30.16 -23.35
CA ALA A 339 16.12 30.42 -22.98
C ALA A 339 17.07 29.40 -23.64
N LYS A 340 16.69 28.10 -23.65
CA LYS A 340 17.48 27.05 -24.28
C LYS A 340 17.54 27.20 -25.80
N LYS A 341 16.44 27.60 -26.45
CA LYS A 341 16.41 27.91 -27.90
C LYS A 341 17.30 29.10 -28.24
N ALA A 342 17.29 30.16 -27.43
CA ALA A 342 18.18 31.31 -27.60
C ALA A 342 19.66 30.89 -27.50
N ASN A 343 20.00 30.07 -26.49
CA ASN A 343 21.36 29.54 -26.32
C ASN A 343 21.79 28.60 -27.47
N LEU A 344 20.88 27.75 -27.97
CA LEU A 344 21.12 26.91 -29.15
C LEU A 344 21.39 27.73 -30.40
N SER A 345 20.64 28.83 -30.61
CA SER A 345 20.89 29.76 -31.72
C SER A 345 22.28 30.41 -31.64
N ILE A 346 22.68 30.84 -30.43
CA ILE A 346 24.04 31.38 -30.19
C ILE A 346 25.12 30.31 -30.47
N ALA A 347 24.91 29.07 -30.00
CA ALA A 347 25.84 27.97 -30.22
C ALA A 347 25.94 27.57 -31.70
N GLN A 348 24.83 27.57 -32.43
CA GLN A 348 24.80 27.30 -33.87
C GLN A 348 25.53 28.38 -34.66
N LYS A 349 25.37 29.66 -34.31
CA LYS A 349 26.14 30.77 -34.90
C LYS A 349 27.64 30.57 -34.69
N LYS A 350 28.07 30.25 -33.47
CA LYS A 350 29.48 29.93 -33.16
C LYS A 350 29.99 28.70 -33.95
N LYS A 351 29.20 27.64 -34.06
CA LYS A 351 29.58 26.44 -34.82
C LYS A 351 29.72 26.71 -36.32
N ALA A 352 28.85 27.55 -36.89
CA ALA A 352 28.95 27.98 -38.28
C ALA A 352 30.24 28.79 -38.54
N GLU A 353 30.66 29.60 -37.57
CA GLU A 353 31.91 30.35 -37.61
C GLU A 353 33.14 29.44 -37.60
N VAL A 354 33.12 28.39 -36.75
CA VAL A 354 34.17 27.35 -36.71
C VAL A 354 34.19 26.51 -37.98
N TRP A 355 33.03 26.23 -38.59
CA TRP A 355 32.95 25.49 -39.86
C TRP A 355 33.52 26.29 -41.04
N LYS A 356 33.38 27.63 -41.06
CA LYS A 356 34.08 28.47 -42.04
C LYS A 356 35.60 28.36 -41.92
N GLN A 357 36.14 28.16 -40.71
CA GLN A 357 37.57 27.92 -40.49
C GLN A 357 38.00 26.50 -40.93
N LYS A 358 37.13 25.49 -40.78
CA LYS A 358 37.41 24.12 -41.24
C LYS A 358 37.39 23.93 -42.76
N GLY A 359 36.75 24.80 -43.53
CA GLY A 359 36.85 24.80 -45.00
C GLY A 359 38.28 24.93 -45.53
N ALA A 360 39.19 25.48 -44.73
CA ALA A 360 40.63 25.52 -45.05
C ALA A 360 41.32 24.15 -44.90
N PHE A 361 40.77 23.22 -44.11
CA PHE A 361 41.32 21.87 -43.88
C PHE A 361 40.83 20.82 -44.87
N GLN A 362 39.68 21.02 -45.52
CA GLN A 362 39.12 20.05 -46.48
C GLN A 362 40.04 19.83 -47.70
N LYS A 363 40.88 20.82 -48.05
CA LYS A 363 41.89 20.68 -49.13
C LYS A 363 42.99 19.65 -48.84
N ILE A 364 43.11 19.14 -47.61
CA ILE A 364 44.12 18.14 -47.22
C ILE A 364 43.55 16.70 -47.30
N ALA A 365 42.23 16.53 -47.23
CA ALA A 365 41.58 15.21 -47.15
C ALA A 365 41.38 14.49 -48.49
N ASP A 366 41.53 15.19 -49.61
CA ASP A 366 41.36 14.62 -50.97
C ASP A 366 42.64 13.99 -51.54
N ILE A 367 43.72 13.90 -50.76
CA ILE A 367 44.97 13.25 -51.19
C ILE A 367 44.84 11.74 -50.95
N LYS A 368 44.65 10.98 -52.02
CA LYS A 368 44.69 9.51 -52.02
C LYS A 368 46.09 9.04 -51.63
N PRO A 369 46.29 8.24 -50.57
CA PRO A 369 47.62 7.82 -50.16
C PRO A 369 48.24 6.86 -51.18
N GLU A 370 49.48 7.13 -51.59
CA GLU A 370 50.30 6.25 -52.42
C GLU A 370 51.05 5.21 -51.59
N LEU A 371 51.21 4.02 -52.18
CA LEU A 371 51.75 2.82 -51.55
C LEU A 371 53.27 2.95 -51.34
N ALA A 372 53.73 3.00 -50.09
CA ALA A 372 55.15 3.05 -49.76
C ALA A 372 55.64 1.68 -49.26
N GLU A 373 56.50 1.06 -50.09
CA GLU A 373 57.55 0.05 -49.83
C GLU A 373 57.31 -1.18 -48.92
N TYR A 374 57.78 -2.33 -49.41
CA TYR A 374 57.85 -3.62 -48.70
C TYR A 374 58.86 -3.59 -47.55
N THR A 375 58.53 -4.20 -46.40
CA THR A 375 59.48 -4.39 -45.28
C THR A 375 59.45 -5.84 -44.79
N ASP A 376 60.62 -6.39 -44.44
CA ASP A 376 60.77 -7.79 -44.00
C ASP A 376 60.32 -8.01 -42.55
N GLU A 377 59.72 -9.18 -42.28
CA GLU A 377 59.22 -9.63 -40.99
C GLU A 377 60.36 -9.82 -39.98
N GLY A 378 60.68 -8.79 -39.20
CA GLY A 378 61.67 -8.90 -38.13
C GLY A 378 61.40 -7.99 -36.94
N TYR A 379 61.13 -6.71 -37.17
CA TYR A 379 60.93 -5.75 -36.09
C TYR A 379 60.10 -4.55 -36.57
N PHE A 380 58.92 -4.30 -35.97
CA PHE A 380 58.31 -2.96 -36.01
C PHE A 380 57.42 -2.69 -34.79
N SER A 381 57.56 -1.48 -34.24
CA SER A 381 56.52 -0.78 -33.48
C SER A 381 56.27 0.54 -34.20
N THR A 382 55.02 0.87 -34.57
CA THR A 382 54.71 2.12 -35.28
C THR A 382 53.81 3.02 -34.44
N THR A 383 54.10 4.32 -34.44
CA THR A 383 53.30 5.37 -33.80
C THR A 383 52.41 6.04 -34.84
N LYS A 384 51.15 5.63 -34.90
CA LYS A 384 50.01 6.20 -35.63
C LYS A 384 50.12 6.25 -37.18
N TYR A 385 49.10 5.67 -37.81
CA TYR A 385 48.81 5.67 -39.26
C TYR A 385 49.78 4.90 -40.15
N THR A 386 49.97 3.60 -39.90
CA THR A 386 50.68 2.72 -40.86
C THR A 386 50.02 1.35 -40.89
N TYR A 387 49.66 0.87 -42.08
CA TYR A 387 49.23 -0.51 -42.31
C TYR A 387 50.45 -1.42 -42.38
N ILE A 388 50.40 -2.56 -41.69
CA ILE A 388 51.45 -3.59 -41.73
C ILE A 388 51.05 -4.61 -42.79
N ILE A 389 51.86 -4.76 -43.84
CA ILE A 389 51.70 -5.80 -44.87
C ILE A 389 52.59 -6.98 -44.49
N TYR A 390 51.99 -8.15 -44.27
CA TYR A 390 52.71 -9.41 -44.14
C TYR A 390 53.09 -9.96 -45.53
N PRO A 391 54.24 -10.63 -45.69
CA PRO A 391 54.77 -11.10 -46.96
C PRO A 391 53.80 -12.02 -47.70
N LYS A 392 53.83 -11.85 -49.03
CA LYS A 392 53.06 -12.57 -50.04
C LYS A 392 53.28 -14.09 -49.92
N LYS A 393 52.44 -14.77 -49.15
CA LYS A 393 52.15 -16.20 -49.40
C LYS A 393 51.04 -16.27 -50.44
N GLN A 394 51.21 -17.13 -51.44
CA GLN A 394 50.14 -17.48 -52.37
C GLN A 394 48.97 -18.02 -51.55
N ASP A 395 47.75 -17.59 -51.89
CA ASP A 395 46.49 -17.91 -51.22
C ASP A 395 46.34 -17.33 -49.82
N THR A 396 46.72 -16.07 -49.62
CA THR A 396 46.38 -15.34 -48.40
C THR A 396 45.06 -14.58 -48.55
N LEU A 397 44.07 -14.99 -47.77
CA LEU A 397 42.80 -14.30 -47.59
C LEU A 397 42.85 -13.46 -46.30
N GLN A 398 42.58 -12.16 -46.39
CA GLN A 398 42.74 -11.20 -45.28
C GLN A 398 41.49 -10.34 -45.07
N LYS A 399 41.08 -10.18 -43.80
CA LYS A 399 40.04 -9.24 -43.38
C LYS A 399 40.69 -8.14 -42.53
N VAL A 400 40.52 -6.88 -42.93
CA VAL A 400 41.14 -5.71 -42.28
C VAL A 400 40.05 -4.78 -41.78
N ILE A 401 40.14 -4.37 -40.50
CA ILE A 401 39.16 -3.47 -39.87
C ILE A 401 39.84 -2.11 -39.63
N PRO A 402 39.56 -1.08 -40.44
CA PRO A 402 40.14 0.24 -40.25
C PRO A 402 39.53 0.96 -39.02
N PHE A 403 40.30 1.85 -38.40
CA PHE A 403 39.90 2.58 -37.18
C PHE A 403 38.67 3.50 -37.38
N PHE A 404 38.38 3.89 -38.63
CA PHE A 404 37.20 4.65 -39.02
C PHE A 404 36.60 4.05 -40.31
N GLY A 405 35.81 2.97 -40.19
CA GLY A 405 35.14 2.40 -41.37
C GLY A 405 34.63 0.98 -41.17
N GLY A 406 33.94 0.47 -42.20
CA GLY A 406 33.52 -0.93 -42.30
C GLY A 406 34.68 -1.85 -42.67
N ASP A 407 34.43 -3.15 -42.58
CA ASP A 407 35.43 -4.19 -42.87
C ASP A 407 35.87 -4.15 -44.35
N GLU A 408 37.18 -4.25 -44.59
CA GLU A 408 37.77 -4.39 -45.93
C GLU A 408 38.38 -5.78 -46.11
N TYR A 409 38.31 -6.31 -47.33
CA TYR A 409 38.70 -7.69 -47.64
C TYR A 409 39.74 -7.73 -48.76
N TYR A 410 40.75 -8.59 -48.61
CA TYR A 410 41.85 -8.70 -49.55
C TYR A 410 42.17 -10.18 -49.85
N MET A 411 42.53 -10.47 -51.10
CA MET A 411 43.10 -11.76 -51.53
C MET A 411 44.40 -11.51 -52.29
N ASN A 412 45.50 -12.11 -51.83
CA ASN A 412 46.83 -11.91 -52.43
C ASN A 412 47.20 -10.41 -52.59
N SER A 413 46.86 -9.61 -51.58
CA SER A 413 47.03 -8.15 -51.52
C SER A 413 46.19 -7.31 -52.50
N ASN A 414 45.23 -7.92 -53.21
CA ASN A 414 44.26 -7.20 -54.02
C ASN A 414 42.93 -7.06 -53.25
N PRO A 415 42.29 -5.88 -53.24
CA PRO A 415 41.00 -5.69 -52.59
C PRO A 415 39.93 -6.52 -53.31
N ILE A 416 39.09 -7.20 -52.53
CA ILE A 416 37.94 -7.98 -52.98
C ILE A 416 36.70 -7.57 -52.19
N ASP A 417 35.50 -7.91 -52.69
CA ASP A 417 34.27 -7.69 -51.92
C ASP A 417 34.04 -8.78 -50.87
N GLU A 418 33.14 -8.50 -49.93
CA GLU A 418 32.78 -9.42 -48.84
C GLU A 418 32.23 -10.75 -49.34
N VAL A 419 31.46 -10.74 -50.43
CA VAL A 419 30.84 -11.94 -50.99
C VAL A 419 31.91 -12.89 -51.52
N THR A 420 32.88 -12.35 -52.24
CA THR A 420 34.05 -13.07 -52.76
C THR A 420 34.91 -13.61 -51.61
N TYR A 421 35.09 -12.80 -50.55
CA TYR A 421 35.82 -13.23 -49.37
C TYR A 421 35.16 -14.44 -48.68
N GLN A 422 33.84 -14.38 -48.45
CA GLN A 422 33.11 -15.50 -47.83
C GLN A 422 33.12 -16.76 -48.70
N PHE A 423 33.05 -16.60 -50.03
CA PHE A 423 33.14 -17.72 -50.97
C PHE A 423 34.49 -18.44 -50.87
N GLU A 424 35.61 -17.69 -50.92
CA GLU A 424 36.95 -18.28 -50.83
C GLU A 424 37.23 -18.84 -49.43
N LEU A 425 36.73 -18.20 -48.36
CA LEU A 425 36.84 -18.73 -47.01
C LEU A 425 36.16 -20.10 -46.86
N ASN A 426 35.01 -20.29 -47.50
CA ASN A 426 34.30 -21.58 -47.52
C ASN A 426 34.95 -22.62 -48.43
N ARG A 427 35.81 -22.21 -49.36
CA ARG A 427 36.54 -23.11 -50.26
C ARG A 427 37.78 -23.71 -49.61
N HIS A 428 38.38 -22.98 -48.67
CA HIS A 428 39.60 -23.39 -47.96
C HIS A 428 39.36 -24.07 -46.61
N ASN A 429 38.13 -24.02 -46.09
CA ASN A 429 37.64 -24.85 -44.98
C ASN A 429 37.05 -26.15 -45.53
#